data_AF-A0A539E2F1-F1
#
_entry.id   AF-A0A539E2F1-F1
#
_cell.length_a   1.000
_cell.length_b   1.000
_cell.length_c   1.000
_cell.angle_alpha   90.00
_cell.angle_beta   90.00
_cell.angle_gamma   90.00
#
_symmetry.space_group_name_H-M   'P 1'
#
loop_
_entity.id
_entity.type
_entity.pdbx_description
1 polymer ?
#
loop_
_entity_poly.entity_id
_entity_poly.type
_entity_poly.pdbx_seq_one_letter_code
_entity_poly.pdbx_strand_id
1 'polypeptide(L)'
;LWDEFSSDAAILARYDKAVSGDQPNLTGSWGFDEGRGGIADDQGGRAHHGRLMPGAFWSEESSPVGACATTDLEGNYVFESLRYGDGRTFRVSPSFPGHQFEPGFKNIALASGSPVQNEVEFRDVTTFTLSGNIRFTDSNCFTENVQVMLDGQARGTTDKNGNYSISVNPGTHELRPSLAGHAFEPEVLEILAEGDRAALDFEDATRTTLSGRVGGGCGLSIGTIRLRIFPENNCLDPIFVDAESLYSVGLIPQTYFVQVEDVIGQPEALDRADILAFFRDLGVRRVELAAGGAVLDFIYRAPLQVGVTGYPEPPSCGTFNDPERGILSPAVPVIGQTEHYPLTITVFEDYGSAGLCPVDSGTVTIFDEIIDQEDAPVTLAVRDGIALTADGKPYATAGNNPNIFSGRLDADGNDRSYQKPISFVAQVEGRAPTTRTDWALVTGYRARSATFTSVTQEIPLMILRDPPGDASSAFIEKGETHCCRPSSGSTSSPECSSSPRTRGRPAAAASSRSMSR
;
A
#
# COMPACT_ATOMS: atom_id res chain seq x y z
N LEU A 1 -14.95 -18.97 87.46
CA LEU A 1 -14.63 -17.97 88.51
C LEU A 1 -13.19 -17.55 88.31
N TRP A 2 -12.94 -16.26 88.10
CA TRP A 2 -11.59 -15.70 87.91
C TRP A 2 -11.25 -14.74 89.04
N ASP A 3 -9.96 -14.69 89.40
CA ASP A 3 -9.35 -13.73 90.32
C ASP A 3 -8.87 -12.48 89.58
N GLU A 4 -9.68 -12.01 88.62
CA GLU A 4 -9.43 -10.77 87.87
C GLU A 4 -10.75 -10.13 87.42
N PHE A 5 -10.72 -8.80 87.27
CA PHE A 5 -11.83 -8.06 86.69
C PHE A 5 -11.80 -8.19 85.16
N SER A 6 -12.80 -8.86 84.58
CA SER A 6 -12.98 -8.93 83.12
C SER A 6 -13.79 -7.74 82.61
N SER A 7 -13.39 -7.17 81.46
CA SER A 7 -14.18 -6.14 80.79
C SER A 7 -15.47 -6.70 80.18
N ASP A 8 -16.48 -5.87 79.96
CA ASP A 8 -17.76 -6.28 79.35
C ASP A 8 -17.55 -6.99 77.99
N ALA A 9 -16.62 -6.48 77.17
CA ALA A 9 -16.26 -7.11 75.89
C ALA A 9 -15.62 -8.49 76.08
N ALA A 10 -14.77 -8.66 77.10
CA ALA A 10 -14.11 -9.91 77.42
C ALA A 10 -15.06 -10.98 78.00
N ILE A 11 -16.11 -10.54 78.71
CA ILE A 11 -17.20 -11.40 79.20
C ILE A 11 -18.07 -11.82 78.02
N LEU A 12 -18.52 -10.87 77.18
CA LEU A 12 -19.35 -11.16 76.01
C LEU A 12 -18.65 -12.08 75.01
N ALA A 13 -17.34 -11.93 74.80
CA ALA A 13 -16.56 -12.78 73.90
C ALA A 13 -16.37 -14.23 74.39
N ARG A 14 -16.70 -14.52 75.66
CA ARG A 14 -16.53 -15.84 76.31
C ARG A 14 -17.83 -16.44 76.86
N TYR A 15 -18.91 -15.66 76.92
CA TYR A 15 -20.17 -16.04 77.57
C TYR A 15 -20.76 -17.36 77.05
N ASP A 16 -20.54 -17.66 75.78
CA ASP A 16 -21.02 -18.84 75.07
C ASP A 16 -19.93 -19.88 74.77
N LYS A 17 -18.77 -19.79 75.44
CA LYS A 17 -17.60 -20.67 75.21
C LYS A 17 -17.24 -21.48 76.45
N ALA A 18 -16.87 -22.74 76.24
CA ALA A 18 -16.36 -23.61 77.31
C ALA A 18 -14.99 -23.13 77.81
N VAL A 19 -14.71 -23.35 79.10
CA VAL A 19 -13.49 -22.94 79.79
C VAL A 19 -12.61 -24.18 79.98
N SER A 20 -11.41 -24.19 79.41
CA SER A 20 -10.48 -25.32 79.43
C SER A 20 -9.85 -25.62 80.79
N GLY A 21 -9.80 -24.65 81.71
CA GLY A 21 -9.33 -24.86 83.08
C GLY A 21 -7.91 -24.35 83.36
N ASP A 22 -7.17 -23.98 82.33
CA ASP A 22 -5.78 -23.55 82.36
C ASP A 22 -5.61 -22.03 82.17
N GLN A 23 -6.72 -21.30 82.03
CA GLN A 23 -6.69 -19.86 81.81
C GLN A 23 -5.98 -19.11 82.95
N PRO A 24 -5.20 -18.05 82.65
CA PRO A 24 -4.62 -17.17 83.66
C PRO A 24 -5.69 -16.67 84.63
N ASN A 25 -5.33 -16.61 85.92
CA ASN A 25 -6.19 -16.12 86.99
C ASN A 25 -7.52 -16.88 87.14
N LEU A 26 -7.68 -18.08 86.58
CA LEU A 26 -8.83 -18.94 86.86
C LEU A 26 -8.71 -19.51 88.28
N THR A 27 -9.74 -19.27 89.08
CA THR A 27 -9.85 -19.70 90.49
C THR A 27 -10.68 -20.96 90.65
N GLY A 28 -11.63 -21.16 89.74
CA GLY A 28 -12.41 -22.40 89.67
C GLY A 28 -13.37 -22.40 88.50
N SER A 29 -13.58 -23.55 87.89
CA SER A 29 -14.53 -23.74 86.78
C SER A 29 -15.31 -25.03 86.98
N TRP A 30 -16.64 -24.93 87.02
CA TRP A 30 -17.53 -26.07 87.22
C TRP A 30 -18.49 -26.18 86.03
N GLY A 31 -18.39 -27.28 85.29
CA GLY A 31 -19.23 -27.52 84.11
C GLY A 31 -20.67 -27.92 84.46
N PHE A 32 -20.88 -28.49 85.66
CA PHE A 32 -22.16 -29.00 86.15
C PHE A 32 -22.86 -30.01 85.22
N ASP A 33 -22.08 -30.72 84.42
CA ASP A 33 -22.51 -31.71 83.44
C ASP A 33 -21.77 -33.06 83.64
N GLU A 34 -21.24 -33.32 84.83
CA GLU A 34 -20.52 -34.57 85.15
C GLU A 34 -21.42 -35.82 85.09
N GLY A 35 -22.73 -35.65 85.21
CA GLY A 35 -23.74 -36.71 84.98
C GLY A 35 -23.75 -37.85 86.00
N ARG A 36 -22.79 -37.87 86.93
CA ARG A 36 -22.66 -38.93 87.94
C ARG A 36 -22.02 -38.43 89.23
N GLY A 37 -22.34 -39.11 90.33
CA GLY A 37 -21.78 -38.79 91.65
C GLY A 37 -22.43 -37.57 92.30
N GLY A 38 -21.82 -37.08 93.39
CA GLY A 38 -22.31 -35.94 94.17
C GLY A 38 -21.36 -34.75 94.16
N ILE A 39 -20.43 -34.70 93.21
CA ILE A 39 -19.35 -33.72 93.12
C ILE A 39 -19.37 -33.09 91.74
N ALA A 40 -19.35 -31.76 91.66
CA ALA A 40 -19.06 -30.99 90.46
C ALA A 40 -17.56 -30.70 90.45
N ASP A 41 -16.84 -31.23 89.47
CA ASP A 41 -15.39 -31.16 89.47
C ASP A 41 -14.89 -29.75 89.12
N ASP A 42 -13.88 -29.30 89.86
CA ASP A 42 -13.17 -28.07 89.52
C ASP A 42 -12.17 -28.32 88.40
N GLN A 43 -12.50 -27.81 87.21
CA GLN A 43 -11.64 -27.87 86.05
C GLN A 43 -10.49 -26.84 86.12
N GLY A 44 -10.55 -25.86 87.02
CA GLY A 44 -9.51 -24.83 87.19
C GLY A 44 -8.22 -25.31 87.87
N GLY A 45 -8.10 -26.62 88.12
CA GLY A 45 -6.87 -27.24 88.63
C GLY A 45 -6.55 -26.96 90.11
N ARG A 46 -7.40 -26.20 90.83
CA ARG A 46 -7.18 -25.84 92.25
C ARG A 46 -7.90 -26.76 93.23
N ALA A 47 -8.51 -27.84 92.73
CA ALA A 47 -9.26 -28.83 93.51
C ALA A 47 -10.42 -28.21 94.33
N HIS A 48 -10.98 -27.08 93.88
CA HIS A 48 -12.14 -26.46 94.51
C HIS A 48 -13.43 -27.20 94.11
N HIS A 49 -13.50 -28.52 94.27
CA HIS A 49 -14.66 -29.29 93.82
C HIS A 49 -15.95 -28.84 94.54
N GLY A 50 -17.01 -28.64 93.78
CA GLY A 50 -18.35 -28.37 94.31
C GLY A 50 -18.99 -29.65 94.80
N ARG A 51 -19.76 -29.60 95.90
CA ARG A 51 -20.57 -30.74 96.34
C ARG A 51 -22.04 -30.46 96.07
N LEU A 52 -22.72 -31.39 95.40
CA LEU A 52 -24.16 -31.29 95.20
C LEU A 52 -24.90 -31.34 96.54
N MET A 53 -25.81 -30.39 96.74
CA MET A 53 -26.67 -30.36 97.92
C MET A 53 -27.71 -31.50 97.86
N PRO A 54 -28.19 -32.01 99.01
CA PRO A 54 -29.26 -32.99 99.04
C PRO A 54 -30.49 -32.52 98.25
N GLY A 55 -30.94 -33.35 97.30
CA GLY A 55 -32.08 -33.04 96.41
C GLY A 55 -31.70 -32.43 95.06
N ALA A 56 -30.42 -32.13 94.80
CA ALA A 56 -29.94 -31.85 93.45
C ALA A 56 -29.65 -33.16 92.69
N PHE A 57 -30.08 -33.23 91.44
CA PHE A 57 -29.85 -34.35 90.53
C PHE A 57 -29.23 -33.82 89.24
N TRP A 58 -28.40 -34.63 88.60
CA TRP A 58 -27.91 -34.33 87.25
C TRP A 58 -29.07 -34.39 86.26
N SER A 59 -29.11 -33.44 85.33
CA SER A 59 -29.98 -33.50 84.16
C SER A 59 -29.20 -34.03 82.96
N GLU A 60 -29.93 -34.64 82.02
CA GLU A 60 -29.42 -34.95 80.68
C GLU A 60 -29.41 -33.71 79.76
N GLU A 61 -29.89 -32.56 80.28
CA GLU A 61 -29.88 -31.29 79.56
C GLU A 61 -28.47 -30.70 79.59
N SER A 62 -27.80 -30.68 78.44
CA SER A 62 -26.50 -30.04 78.28
C SER A 62 -26.65 -28.60 77.78
N SER A 63 -25.78 -27.71 78.25
CA SER A 63 -25.66 -26.36 77.70
C SER A 63 -25.32 -26.39 76.20
N PRO A 64 -25.93 -25.54 75.35
CA PRO A 64 -25.59 -25.43 73.93
C PRO A 64 -24.25 -24.71 73.67
N VAL A 65 -23.47 -24.43 74.73
CA VAL A 65 -22.13 -23.84 74.66
C VAL A 65 -21.21 -24.69 73.79
N GLY A 66 -20.82 -24.14 72.64
CA GLY A 66 -19.88 -24.77 71.73
C GLY A 66 -18.45 -24.63 72.24
N ALA A 67 -17.61 -25.63 71.98
CA ALA A 67 -16.17 -25.45 72.11
C ALA A 67 -15.68 -24.62 70.91
N CYS A 68 -14.92 -23.56 71.19
CA CYS A 68 -14.38 -22.63 70.18
C CYS A 68 -12.88 -22.51 70.40
N ALA A 69 -12.12 -22.48 69.30
CA ALA A 69 -10.68 -22.23 69.28
C ALA A 69 -10.37 -21.23 68.17
N THR A 70 -9.30 -20.46 68.35
CA THR A 70 -8.76 -19.58 67.31
C THR A 70 -7.50 -20.22 66.76
N THR A 71 -7.33 -20.22 65.44
CA THR A 71 -6.10 -20.68 64.82
C THR A 71 -4.94 -19.76 65.18
N ASP A 72 -3.76 -20.33 65.40
CA ASP A 72 -2.52 -19.56 65.59
C ASP A 72 -1.95 -19.05 64.24
N LEU A 73 -0.77 -18.42 64.28
CA LEU A 73 -0.07 -17.87 63.09
C LEU A 73 0.31 -18.97 62.07
N GLU A 74 0.38 -20.21 62.52
CA GLU A 74 0.74 -21.37 61.70
C GLU A 74 -0.52 -22.11 61.21
N GLY A 75 -1.71 -21.66 61.60
CA GLY A 75 -3.01 -22.23 61.22
C GLY A 75 -3.47 -23.38 62.11
N ASN A 76 -2.75 -23.69 63.19
CA ASN A 76 -3.11 -24.77 64.10
C ASN A 76 -4.15 -24.32 65.12
N TYR A 77 -4.99 -25.24 65.58
CA TYR A 77 -5.95 -25.00 66.64
C TYR A 77 -6.04 -26.22 67.57
N VAL A 78 -6.37 -25.97 68.83
CA VAL A 78 -6.58 -27.03 69.83
C VAL A 78 -7.88 -26.77 70.56
N PHE A 79 -8.72 -27.79 70.64
CA PHE A 79 -9.86 -27.80 71.55
C PHE A 79 -9.47 -28.57 72.80
N GLU A 80 -9.33 -27.86 73.91
CA GLU A 80 -9.05 -28.47 75.20
C GLU A 80 -10.35 -28.81 75.94
N SER A 81 -10.28 -29.82 76.81
CA SER A 81 -11.36 -30.16 77.75
C SER A 81 -12.71 -30.52 77.10
N LEU A 82 -12.70 -31.13 75.90
CA LEU A 82 -13.89 -31.69 75.27
C LEU A 82 -14.44 -32.88 76.08
N ARG A 83 -15.69 -32.78 76.53
CA ARG A 83 -16.37 -33.86 77.29
C ARG A 83 -17.13 -34.81 76.36
N TYR A 84 -16.72 -36.08 76.34
CA TYR A 84 -17.25 -37.11 75.43
C TYR A 84 -17.78 -38.38 76.12
N GLY A 85 -17.71 -38.48 77.45
CA GLY A 85 -18.19 -39.66 78.19
C GLY A 85 -17.52 -40.97 77.70
N ASP A 86 -18.34 -42.00 77.47
CA ASP A 86 -17.88 -43.28 76.88
C ASP A 86 -17.69 -43.20 75.35
N GLY A 87 -18.21 -42.14 74.71
CA GLY A 87 -18.11 -41.90 73.28
C GLY A 87 -19.06 -40.79 72.80
N ARG A 88 -18.54 -39.79 72.08
CA ARG A 88 -19.34 -38.68 71.50
C ARG A 88 -18.79 -38.24 70.16
N THR A 89 -19.69 -37.88 69.24
CA THR A 89 -19.34 -37.24 67.97
C THR A 89 -19.50 -35.72 68.08
N PHE A 90 -18.50 -34.97 67.62
CA PHE A 90 -18.51 -33.52 67.50
C PHE A 90 -18.49 -33.11 66.04
N ARG A 91 -19.15 -31.99 65.71
CA ARG A 91 -19.06 -31.33 64.41
C ARG A 91 -18.14 -30.12 64.54
N VAL A 92 -16.96 -30.21 63.94
CA VAL A 92 -15.98 -29.11 63.88
C VAL A 92 -16.22 -28.33 62.59
N SER A 93 -16.41 -27.02 62.69
CA SER A 93 -16.63 -26.14 61.52
C SER A 93 -15.72 -24.91 61.63
N PRO A 94 -14.92 -24.58 60.60
CA PRO A 94 -14.16 -23.33 60.56
C PRO A 94 -15.10 -22.16 60.22
N SER A 95 -14.75 -20.96 60.70
CA SER A 95 -15.47 -19.74 60.34
C SER A 95 -14.54 -18.53 60.37
N PHE A 96 -14.51 -17.78 59.27
CA PHE A 96 -13.87 -16.48 59.20
C PHE A 96 -14.75 -15.55 58.34
N PRO A 97 -15.01 -14.30 58.75
CA PRO A 97 -15.93 -13.42 58.03
C PRO A 97 -15.54 -13.26 56.56
N GLY A 98 -16.48 -13.54 55.65
CA GLY A 98 -16.27 -13.41 54.20
C GLY A 98 -15.58 -14.59 53.52
N HIS A 99 -15.19 -15.63 54.29
CA HIS A 99 -14.43 -16.76 53.76
C HIS A 99 -15.26 -18.05 53.67
N GLN A 100 -14.92 -18.90 52.71
CA GLN A 100 -15.49 -20.23 52.53
C GLN A 100 -14.41 -21.29 52.74
N PHE A 101 -14.78 -22.37 53.42
CA PHE A 101 -13.85 -23.45 53.76
C PHE A 101 -14.34 -24.79 53.23
N GLU A 102 -13.41 -25.62 52.76
CA GLU A 102 -13.67 -26.98 52.32
C GLU A 102 -12.84 -27.99 53.13
N PRO A 103 -13.47 -29.01 53.74
CA PRO A 103 -14.92 -29.17 53.87
C PRO A 103 -15.53 -28.12 54.82
N GLY A 104 -16.81 -27.78 54.63
CA GLY A 104 -17.47 -26.80 55.53
C GLY A 104 -17.61 -27.26 56.98
N PHE A 105 -17.44 -28.56 57.24
CA PHE A 105 -17.31 -29.15 58.57
C PHE A 105 -16.69 -30.55 58.48
N LYS A 106 -16.15 -31.05 59.60
CA LYS A 106 -15.78 -32.46 59.79
C LYS A 106 -16.42 -32.99 61.06
N ASN A 107 -16.88 -34.24 61.02
CA ASN A 107 -17.34 -34.95 62.21
C ASN A 107 -16.16 -35.72 62.82
N ILE A 108 -15.90 -35.51 64.09
CA ILE A 108 -14.86 -36.24 64.85
C ILE A 108 -15.54 -37.05 65.96
N ALA A 109 -15.04 -38.25 66.23
CA ALA A 109 -15.52 -39.09 67.33
C ALA A 109 -14.42 -39.24 68.38
N LEU A 110 -14.75 -38.90 69.62
CA LEU A 110 -13.88 -39.09 70.78
C LEU A 110 -14.51 -40.15 71.69
N ALA A 111 -13.69 -41.07 72.21
CA ALA A 111 -14.10 -42.13 73.12
C ALA A 111 -12.93 -42.47 74.05
N SER A 112 -13.16 -43.17 75.16
CA SER A 112 -12.11 -43.44 76.15
C SER A 112 -10.90 -44.20 75.60
N GLY A 113 -11.08 -45.00 74.54
CA GLY A 113 -9.99 -45.71 73.83
C GLY A 113 -9.33 -44.92 72.70
N SER A 114 -9.91 -43.78 72.29
CA SER A 114 -9.41 -42.90 71.23
C SER A 114 -9.70 -41.43 71.59
N PRO A 115 -9.04 -40.90 72.62
CA PRO A 115 -9.37 -39.61 73.21
C PRO A 115 -8.86 -38.41 72.39
N VAL A 116 -8.06 -38.65 71.33
CA VAL A 116 -7.43 -37.62 70.50
C VAL A 116 -7.76 -37.89 69.03
N GLN A 117 -8.10 -36.83 68.30
CA GLN A 117 -8.23 -36.83 66.85
C GLN A 117 -7.32 -35.72 66.31
N ASN A 118 -6.39 -36.10 65.43
CA ASN A 118 -5.47 -35.19 64.77
C ASN A 118 -5.87 -35.03 63.29
N GLU A 119 -5.21 -34.11 62.56
CA GLU A 119 -5.37 -33.92 61.11
C GLU A 119 -6.80 -33.52 60.69
N VAL A 120 -7.51 -32.80 61.57
CA VAL A 120 -8.83 -32.22 61.28
C VAL A 120 -8.62 -30.92 60.49
N GLU A 121 -8.17 -31.06 59.25
CA GLU A 121 -7.79 -29.93 58.40
C GLU A 121 -8.99 -29.32 57.65
N PHE A 122 -8.92 -28.02 57.42
CA PHE A 122 -9.85 -27.26 56.59
C PHE A 122 -9.03 -26.39 55.64
N ARG A 123 -9.44 -26.32 54.38
CA ARG A 123 -8.81 -25.43 53.40
C ARG A 123 -9.69 -24.23 53.17
N ASP A 124 -9.13 -23.04 53.28
CA ASP A 124 -9.76 -21.83 52.79
C ASP A 124 -9.80 -21.87 51.25
N VAL A 125 -11.00 -21.83 50.68
CA VAL A 125 -11.26 -21.88 49.23
C VAL A 125 -11.88 -20.58 48.73
N THR A 126 -11.77 -19.51 49.51
CA THR A 126 -12.29 -18.19 49.14
C THR A 126 -11.62 -17.69 47.87
N THR A 127 -12.43 -17.28 46.90
CA THR A 127 -11.96 -16.62 45.69
C THR A 127 -12.79 -15.37 45.44
N PHE A 128 -12.12 -14.29 45.04
CA PHE A 128 -12.73 -13.05 44.58
C PHE A 128 -12.49 -12.86 43.09
N THR A 129 -13.31 -12.01 42.49
CA THR A 129 -13.22 -11.65 41.07
C THR A 129 -12.64 -10.26 40.94
N LEU A 130 -11.57 -10.12 40.17
CA LEU A 130 -11.05 -8.84 39.71
C LEU A 130 -11.41 -8.65 38.24
N SER A 131 -12.02 -7.51 37.91
CA SER A 131 -12.46 -7.20 36.54
C SER A 131 -12.20 -5.75 36.16
N GLY A 132 -12.05 -5.52 34.88
CA GLY A 132 -11.81 -4.21 34.31
C GLY A 132 -11.84 -4.24 32.78
N ASN A 133 -11.48 -3.11 32.18
CA ASN A 133 -11.44 -2.90 30.74
C ASN A 133 -10.09 -2.34 30.31
N ILE A 134 -9.63 -2.72 29.11
CA ILE A 134 -8.45 -2.15 28.48
C ILE A 134 -8.82 -1.57 27.12
N ARG A 135 -8.48 -0.30 26.93
CA ARG A 135 -8.74 0.46 25.69
C ARG A 135 -7.57 1.35 25.35
N PHE A 136 -7.47 1.80 24.10
CA PHE A 136 -6.47 2.80 23.73
C PHE A 136 -6.74 4.15 24.38
N THR A 137 -5.67 4.86 24.76
CA THR A 137 -5.75 6.22 25.33
C THR A 137 -6.48 7.18 24.38
N ASP A 138 -7.33 8.04 24.94
CA ASP A 138 -8.16 9.02 24.21
C ASP A 138 -9.04 8.41 23.11
N SER A 139 -9.45 7.14 23.25
CA SER A 139 -10.15 6.39 22.22
C SER A 139 -11.32 5.56 22.77
N ASN A 140 -12.27 5.25 21.89
CA ASN A 140 -13.32 4.26 22.13
C ASN A 140 -12.95 2.87 21.57
N CYS A 141 -11.72 2.70 21.08
CA CYS A 141 -11.19 1.43 20.62
C CYS A 141 -10.65 0.61 21.77
N PHE A 142 -11.18 -0.61 21.92
CA PHE A 142 -10.72 -1.56 22.91
C PHE A 142 -9.49 -2.34 22.43
N THR A 143 -8.68 -2.79 23.39
CA THR A 143 -7.50 -3.61 23.11
C THR A 143 -7.82 -5.07 23.43
N GLU A 144 -8.01 -5.89 22.39
CA GLU A 144 -8.27 -7.32 22.49
C GLU A 144 -6.96 -8.11 22.69
N ASN A 145 -7.04 -9.31 23.28
CA ASN A 145 -5.93 -10.25 23.44
C ASN A 145 -4.76 -9.74 24.30
N VAL A 146 -4.99 -8.74 25.15
CA VAL A 146 -4.01 -8.29 26.15
C VAL A 146 -3.97 -9.34 27.27
N GLN A 147 -2.78 -9.87 27.57
CA GLN A 147 -2.62 -10.78 28.71
C GLN A 147 -2.73 -10.00 30.01
N VAL A 148 -3.55 -10.48 30.93
CA VAL A 148 -3.68 -9.92 32.27
C VAL A 148 -2.86 -10.78 33.22
N MET A 149 -1.77 -10.21 33.71
CA MET A 149 -0.82 -10.83 34.61
C MET A 149 -1.24 -10.55 36.05
N LEU A 150 -1.32 -11.60 36.87
CA LEU A 150 -1.48 -11.52 38.32
C LEU A 150 -0.22 -12.10 38.97
N ASP A 151 0.48 -11.30 39.76
CA ASP A 151 1.72 -11.69 40.46
C ASP A 151 2.76 -12.34 39.53
N GLY A 152 2.90 -11.79 38.31
CA GLY A 152 3.82 -12.28 37.29
C GLY A 152 3.37 -13.52 36.52
N GLN A 153 2.13 -14.00 36.70
CA GLN A 153 1.56 -15.10 35.91
C GLN A 153 0.33 -14.66 35.10
N ALA A 154 0.25 -15.06 33.84
CA ALA A 154 -0.93 -14.80 33.02
C ALA A 154 -2.16 -15.54 33.59
N ARG A 155 -3.22 -14.80 33.92
CA ARG A 155 -4.47 -15.33 34.48
C ARG A 155 -5.69 -15.13 33.59
N GLY A 156 -5.62 -14.22 32.63
CA GLY A 156 -6.70 -13.96 31.69
C GLY A 156 -6.21 -13.22 30.47
N THR A 157 -7.12 -13.01 29.53
CA THR A 157 -6.92 -12.18 28.33
C THR A 157 -8.14 -11.32 28.12
N THR A 158 -7.96 -10.11 27.58
CA THR A 158 -9.09 -9.27 27.21
C THR A 158 -9.88 -9.84 26.04
N ASP A 159 -11.20 -9.69 26.08
CA ASP A 159 -12.09 -9.99 24.96
C ASP A 159 -12.07 -8.87 23.89
N LYS A 160 -12.85 -9.03 22.81
CA LYS A 160 -12.99 -8.03 21.73
C LYS A 160 -13.47 -6.65 22.17
N ASN A 161 -14.07 -6.56 23.35
CA ASN A 161 -14.55 -5.33 23.95
C ASN A 161 -13.58 -4.83 25.04
N GLY A 162 -12.37 -5.41 25.13
CA GLY A 162 -11.34 -5.01 26.09
C GLY A 162 -11.58 -5.51 27.50
N ASN A 163 -12.64 -6.28 27.76
CA ASN A 163 -12.99 -6.69 29.13
C ASN A 163 -12.16 -7.89 29.56
N TYR A 164 -11.77 -7.90 30.83
CA TYR A 164 -11.18 -9.06 31.47
C TYR A 164 -11.83 -9.33 32.83
N SER A 165 -11.75 -10.59 33.26
CA SER A 165 -12.19 -11.04 34.57
C SER A 165 -11.31 -12.21 35.00
N ILE A 166 -10.71 -12.11 36.20
CA ILE A 166 -9.81 -13.13 36.75
C ILE A 166 -10.21 -13.44 38.20
N SER A 167 -10.04 -14.69 38.60
CA SER A 167 -10.24 -15.12 39.99
C SER A 167 -8.94 -15.04 40.79
N VAL A 168 -9.03 -14.52 42.01
CA VAL A 168 -7.91 -14.30 42.92
C VAL A 168 -8.24 -14.81 44.31
N ASN A 169 -7.22 -15.12 45.11
CA ASN A 169 -7.43 -15.42 46.53
C ASN A 169 -7.49 -14.11 47.33
N PRO A 170 -7.92 -14.13 48.59
CA PRO A 170 -7.80 -12.98 49.47
C PRO A 170 -6.34 -12.57 49.67
N GLY A 171 -6.06 -11.27 49.64
CA GLY A 171 -4.71 -10.72 49.86
C GLY A 171 -4.35 -9.58 48.92
N THR A 172 -3.11 -9.11 49.02
CA THR A 172 -2.57 -8.08 48.11
C THR A 172 -2.00 -8.74 46.87
N HIS A 173 -2.41 -8.23 45.70
CA HIS A 173 -2.00 -8.73 44.39
C HIS A 173 -1.49 -7.60 43.51
N GLU A 174 -0.60 -7.96 42.59
CA GLU A 174 -0.10 -7.09 41.54
C GLU A 174 -0.75 -7.44 40.21
N LEU A 175 -1.42 -6.48 39.58
CA LEU A 175 -2.09 -6.63 38.30
C LEU A 175 -1.34 -5.85 37.21
N ARG A 176 -0.96 -6.52 36.12
CA ARG A 176 -0.30 -5.88 34.96
C ARG A 176 -0.87 -6.35 33.63
N PRO A 177 -1.21 -5.45 32.70
CA PRO A 177 -1.47 -5.82 31.32
C PRO A 177 -0.15 -6.09 30.57
N SER A 178 -0.18 -7.03 29.62
CA SER A 178 0.97 -7.38 28.80
C SER A 178 0.56 -7.72 27.37
N LEU A 179 1.13 -6.97 26.42
CA LEU A 179 1.01 -7.22 24.99
C LEU A 179 2.31 -6.74 24.33
N ALA A 180 2.87 -7.55 23.43
CA ALA A 180 4.19 -7.28 22.86
C ALA A 180 4.20 -5.99 22.04
N GLY A 181 5.11 -5.06 22.36
CA GLY A 181 5.22 -3.77 21.67
C GLY A 181 4.26 -2.69 22.17
N HIS A 182 3.42 -3.01 23.17
CA HIS A 182 2.47 -2.06 23.75
C HIS A 182 2.93 -1.55 25.11
N ALA A 183 2.55 -0.31 25.42
CA ALA A 183 2.77 0.35 26.70
C ALA A 183 1.43 0.71 27.33
N PHE A 184 1.25 0.38 28.61
CA PHE A 184 -0.01 0.57 29.32
C PHE A 184 0.14 1.56 30.48
N GLU A 185 -0.92 2.31 30.75
CA GLU A 185 -1.02 3.28 31.83
C GLU A 185 -2.29 3.01 32.66
N PRO A 186 -2.19 2.82 33.99
CA PRO A 186 -0.93 2.64 34.72
C PRO A 186 -0.23 1.34 34.29
N GLU A 187 1.10 1.25 34.43
CA GLU A 187 1.82 0.01 34.11
C GLU A 187 1.41 -1.15 35.04
N VAL A 188 1.05 -0.81 36.29
CA VAL A 188 0.75 -1.75 37.36
C VAL A 188 -0.31 -1.20 38.31
N LEU A 189 -1.18 -2.08 38.80
CA LEU A 189 -2.10 -1.80 39.89
C LEU A 189 -1.83 -2.74 41.07
N GLU A 190 -1.59 -2.19 42.25
CA GLU A 190 -1.56 -2.94 43.51
C GLU A 190 -2.96 -2.97 44.13
N ILE A 191 -3.53 -4.16 44.28
CA ILE A 191 -4.92 -4.36 44.71
C ILE A 191 -4.96 -5.24 45.95
N LEU A 192 -5.58 -4.74 47.02
CA LEU A 192 -6.01 -5.56 48.15
C LEU A 192 -7.37 -6.18 47.84
N ALA A 193 -7.40 -7.50 47.68
CA ALA A 193 -8.60 -8.31 47.42
C ALA A 193 -9.24 -8.79 48.74
N GLU A 194 -10.16 -8.00 49.26
CA GLU A 194 -11.04 -8.35 50.40
C GLU A 194 -12.47 -8.72 49.94
N GLY A 195 -12.70 -8.73 48.62
CA GLY A 195 -13.97 -8.94 47.96
C GLY A 195 -13.83 -8.77 46.45
N ASP A 196 -14.90 -8.99 45.69
CA ASP A 196 -14.93 -8.72 44.26
C ASP A 196 -14.66 -7.24 43.98
N ARG A 197 -13.82 -6.96 42.97
CA ARG A 197 -13.52 -5.61 42.50
C ARG A 197 -13.70 -5.50 40.99
N ALA A 198 -14.23 -4.36 40.58
CA ALA A 198 -14.48 -4.00 39.19
C ALA A 198 -13.84 -2.63 38.89
N ALA A 199 -13.88 -2.22 37.61
CA ALA A 199 -13.33 -0.96 37.12
C ALA A 199 -11.82 -0.82 37.38
N LEU A 200 -11.10 -1.95 37.31
CA LEU A 200 -9.63 -2.00 37.35
C LEU A 200 -9.10 -1.75 35.94
N ASP A 201 -9.30 -0.54 35.43
CA ASP A 201 -9.09 -0.26 34.02
C ASP A 201 -7.65 0.12 33.71
N PHE A 202 -7.21 -0.18 32.49
CA PHE A 202 -5.90 0.21 31.95
C PHE A 202 -6.09 0.92 30.60
N GLU A 203 -5.22 1.87 30.29
CA GLU A 203 -5.17 2.48 28.97
C GLU A 203 -3.93 2.04 28.21
N ASP A 204 -4.09 1.69 26.94
CA ASP A 204 -3.02 1.38 26.02
C ASP A 204 -2.54 2.67 25.35
N ALA A 205 -1.38 3.17 25.77
CA ALA A 205 -0.80 4.43 25.32
C ALA A 205 0.00 4.29 24.01
N THR A 206 -0.01 3.11 23.40
CA THR A 206 0.83 2.82 22.23
C THR A 206 0.38 3.62 21.02
N ARG A 207 1.35 4.18 20.29
CA ARG A 207 1.14 4.82 19.00
C ARG A 207 2.13 4.29 17.97
N THR A 208 1.68 4.27 16.72
CA THR A 208 2.43 3.87 15.54
C THR A 208 2.31 4.94 14.47
N THR A 209 3.23 4.97 13.51
CA THR A 209 3.28 6.02 12.49
C THR A 209 2.88 5.47 11.14
N LEU A 210 1.89 6.10 10.52
CA LEU A 210 1.64 5.98 9.09
C LEU A 210 2.25 7.20 8.40
N SER A 211 3.11 6.98 7.41
CA SER A 211 3.71 8.04 6.62
C SER A 211 3.70 7.70 5.13
N GLY A 212 4.07 8.66 4.29
CA GLY A 212 4.18 8.41 2.87
C GLY A 212 4.31 9.68 2.06
N ARG A 213 4.45 9.49 0.75
CA ARG A 213 4.49 10.55 -0.26
C ARG A 213 3.11 10.74 -0.87
N VAL A 214 2.76 11.99 -1.10
CA VAL A 214 1.59 12.42 -1.86
C VAL A 214 2.08 13.35 -2.98
N GLY A 215 1.52 13.25 -4.18
CA GLY A 215 1.92 14.15 -5.27
C GLY A 215 1.78 13.52 -6.64
N GLY A 216 2.49 14.10 -7.61
CA GLY A 216 2.63 13.61 -8.96
C GLY A 216 3.90 12.78 -9.18
N GLY A 217 4.04 12.22 -10.37
CA GLY A 217 5.26 11.60 -10.86
C GLY A 217 6.46 12.54 -10.69
N CYS A 218 7.64 11.94 -10.49
CA CYS A 218 8.88 12.66 -10.18
C CYS A 218 8.82 13.52 -8.90
N GLY A 219 7.79 13.36 -8.05
CA GLY A 219 7.58 14.18 -6.86
C GLY A 219 7.06 15.59 -7.16
N LEU A 220 6.51 15.82 -8.36
CA LEU A 220 5.95 17.10 -8.75
C LEU A 220 4.64 17.38 -7.99
N SER A 221 4.38 18.64 -7.66
CA SER A 221 3.18 19.01 -6.91
C SER A 221 1.92 18.90 -7.77
N ILE A 222 0.84 18.39 -7.17
CA ILE A 222 -0.51 18.39 -7.75
C ILE A 222 -1.49 19.18 -6.88
N GLY A 223 -0.97 20.08 -6.04
CA GLY A 223 -1.72 20.74 -4.97
C GLY A 223 -1.70 19.95 -3.66
N THR A 224 -2.52 20.39 -2.71
CA THR A 224 -2.70 19.74 -1.42
C THR A 224 -3.66 18.56 -1.56
N ILE A 225 -3.18 17.36 -1.27
CA ILE A 225 -3.97 16.14 -1.19
C ILE A 225 -4.57 16.02 0.22
N ARG A 226 -5.89 15.84 0.30
CA ARG A 226 -6.60 15.47 1.51
C ARG A 226 -6.75 13.95 1.58
N LEU A 227 -6.08 13.32 2.52
CA LEU A 227 -6.27 11.91 2.84
C LEU A 227 -7.39 11.74 3.86
N ARG A 228 -8.24 10.74 3.67
CA ARG A 228 -9.19 10.23 4.67
C ARG A 228 -8.70 8.87 5.16
N ILE A 229 -8.43 8.78 6.46
CA ILE A 229 -7.90 7.61 7.16
C ILE A 229 -8.95 7.15 8.17
N PHE A 230 -9.36 5.89 8.12
CA PHE A 230 -10.39 5.35 9.01
C PHE A 230 -10.12 3.90 9.39
N PRO A 231 -10.38 3.49 10.65
CA PRO A 231 -10.04 2.15 11.11
C PRO A 231 -11.00 1.10 10.52
N GLU A 232 -10.50 -0.11 10.31
CA GLU A 232 -11.26 -1.23 9.71
C GLU A 232 -12.50 -1.62 10.55
N ASN A 233 -12.41 -1.49 11.87
CA ASN A 233 -13.48 -1.81 12.83
C ASN A 233 -14.41 -0.61 13.14
N ASN A 234 -14.18 0.56 12.54
CA ASN A 234 -14.93 1.81 12.77
C ASN A 234 -14.98 2.26 14.25
N CYS A 235 -13.99 1.92 15.07
CA CYS A 235 -13.98 2.33 16.49
C CYS A 235 -13.54 3.79 16.71
N LEU A 236 -12.99 4.46 15.69
CA LEU A 236 -12.70 5.90 15.67
C LEU A 236 -13.39 6.57 14.49
N ASP A 237 -13.68 7.85 14.66
CA ASP A 237 -14.04 8.73 13.55
C ASP A 237 -12.90 8.82 12.52
N PRO A 238 -13.23 9.05 11.23
CA PRO A 238 -12.22 9.27 10.20
C PRO A 238 -11.32 10.47 10.52
N ILE A 239 -10.03 10.28 10.32
CA ILE A 239 -8.99 11.31 10.44
C ILE A 239 -8.70 11.86 9.04
N PHE A 240 -8.61 13.17 8.92
CA PHE A 240 -8.26 13.84 7.68
C PHE A 240 -6.87 14.47 7.78
N VAL A 241 -6.04 14.23 6.77
CA VAL A 241 -4.66 14.75 6.69
C VAL A 241 -4.49 15.48 5.37
N ASP A 242 -4.20 16.76 5.43
CA ASP A 242 -3.87 17.58 4.27
C ASP A 242 -2.35 17.62 4.09
N ALA A 243 -1.85 17.25 2.91
CA ALA A 243 -0.41 17.19 2.63
C ALA A 243 -0.10 17.50 1.16
N GLU A 244 1.05 18.15 0.91
CA GLU A 244 1.48 18.55 -0.44
C GLU A 244 2.56 17.62 -1.03
N SER A 245 3.35 16.97 -0.18
CA SER A 245 4.47 16.12 -0.62
C SER A 245 4.70 14.92 0.28
N LEU A 246 4.77 15.13 1.59
CA LEU A 246 4.94 14.11 2.60
C LEU A 246 3.85 14.25 3.65
N TYR A 247 3.39 13.12 4.18
CA TYR A 247 2.52 13.08 5.34
C TYR A 247 3.07 12.13 6.39
N SER A 248 2.75 12.40 7.66
CA SER A 248 3.11 11.57 8.80
C SER A 248 2.08 11.77 9.90
N VAL A 249 1.41 10.70 10.31
CA VAL A 249 0.36 10.74 11.34
C VAL A 249 0.61 9.64 12.38
N GLY A 250 0.48 10.01 13.66
CA GLY A 250 0.49 9.06 14.77
C GLY A 250 -0.90 8.48 14.97
N LEU A 251 -1.02 7.16 14.91
CA LEU A 251 -2.27 6.41 15.02
C LEU A 251 -2.13 5.34 16.09
N ILE A 252 -3.24 4.80 16.57
CA ILE A 252 -3.20 3.63 17.46
C ILE A 252 -2.89 2.35 16.65
N PRO A 253 -2.18 1.35 17.20
CA PRO A 253 -1.77 0.13 16.48
C PRO A 253 -2.92 -0.78 16.06
N GLN A 254 -3.49 -0.52 14.90
CA GLN A 254 -4.57 -1.33 14.30
C GLN A 254 -4.59 -1.19 12.78
N THR A 255 -5.52 -1.88 12.12
CA THR A 255 -5.70 -1.80 10.67
C THR A 255 -6.52 -0.57 10.27
N TYR A 256 -6.06 0.14 9.25
CA TYR A 256 -6.73 1.30 8.66
C TYR A 256 -6.98 1.12 7.16
N PHE A 257 -7.98 1.84 6.67
CA PHE A 257 -8.16 2.16 5.25
C PHE A 257 -7.79 3.62 5.02
N VAL A 258 -7.12 3.88 3.90
CA VAL A 258 -6.67 5.22 3.49
C VAL A 258 -7.12 5.46 2.05
N GLN A 259 -7.68 6.63 1.80
CA GLN A 259 -8.03 7.08 0.44
C GLN A 259 -7.76 8.57 0.28
N VAL A 260 -7.59 9.01 -0.96
CA VAL A 260 -7.63 10.43 -1.29
C VAL A 260 -9.10 10.86 -1.33
N GLU A 261 -9.45 11.82 -0.49
CA GLU A 261 -10.79 12.41 -0.42
C GLU A 261 -10.90 13.60 -1.37
N ASP A 262 -9.85 14.43 -1.43
CA ASP A 262 -9.86 15.68 -2.18
C ASP A 262 -8.44 16.10 -2.62
N VAL A 263 -8.39 17.00 -3.60
CA VAL A 263 -7.22 17.76 -4.02
C VAL A 263 -7.59 19.24 -4.14
N ILE A 264 -6.76 20.10 -3.54
CA ILE A 264 -6.97 21.55 -3.46
C ILE A 264 -5.75 22.27 -4.03
N GLY A 265 -5.97 23.25 -4.92
CA GLY A 265 -4.88 24.11 -5.43
C GLY A 265 -3.97 23.41 -6.44
N GLN A 266 -4.49 22.49 -7.24
CA GLN A 266 -3.75 21.84 -8.31
C GLN A 266 -3.33 22.84 -9.41
N PRO A 267 -2.20 22.62 -10.11
CA PRO A 267 -1.81 23.39 -11.29
C PRO A 267 -2.92 23.45 -12.36
N GLU A 268 -3.05 24.58 -13.06
CA GLU A 268 -4.11 24.82 -14.06
C GLU A 268 -4.12 23.78 -15.20
N ALA A 269 -2.96 23.25 -15.56
CA ALA A 269 -2.84 22.20 -16.58
C ALA A 269 -3.42 20.85 -16.16
N LEU A 270 -3.72 20.65 -14.87
CA LEU A 270 -4.29 19.41 -14.33
C LEU A 270 -5.77 19.58 -14.02
N ASP A 271 -6.60 18.68 -14.57
CA ASP A 271 -8.00 18.61 -14.21
C ASP A 271 -8.18 17.90 -12.85
N ARG A 272 -8.83 18.59 -11.91
CA ARG A 272 -9.16 18.02 -10.59
C ARG A 272 -10.03 16.78 -10.71
N ALA A 273 -10.97 16.74 -11.65
CA ALA A 273 -11.85 15.60 -11.84
C ALA A 273 -11.06 14.35 -12.27
N ASP A 274 -10.05 14.52 -13.12
CA ASP A 274 -9.18 13.43 -13.56
C ASP A 274 -8.29 12.92 -12.42
N ILE A 275 -7.75 13.81 -11.60
CA ILE A 275 -6.97 13.42 -10.41
C ILE A 275 -7.83 12.60 -9.45
N LEU A 276 -9.04 13.08 -9.14
CA LEU A 276 -9.95 12.36 -8.25
C LEU A 276 -10.45 11.04 -8.87
N ALA A 277 -10.65 11.00 -10.19
CA ALA A 277 -10.99 9.78 -10.89
C ALA A 277 -9.88 8.73 -10.77
N PHE A 278 -8.63 9.14 -10.97
CA PHE A 278 -7.48 8.26 -10.81
C PHE A 278 -7.42 7.62 -9.41
N PHE A 279 -7.55 8.42 -8.35
CA PHE A 279 -7.49 7.88 -6.99
C PHE A 279 -8.74 7.08 -6.58
N ARG A 280 -9.91 7.42 -7.12
CA ARG A 280 -11.12 6.61 -6.95
C ARG A 280 -10.97 5.24 -7.59
N ASP A 281 -10.39 5.17 -8.79
CA ASP A 281 -10.17 3.92 -9.51
C ASP A 281 -9.06 3.08 -8.85
N LEU A 282 -8.09 3.72 -8.18
CA LEU A 282 -7.12 3.05 -7.30
C LEU A 282 -7.79 2.43 -6.06
N GLY A 283 -8.88 3.03 -5.59
CA GLY A 283 -9.69 2.55 -4.47
C GLY A 283 -9.07 2.79 -3.09
N VAL A 284 -9.79 2.33 -2.07
CA VAL A 284 -9.33 2.36 -0.67
C VAL A 284 -8.12 1.43 -0.47
N ARG A 285 -7.09 1.94 0.20
CA ARG A 285 -5.86 1.20 0.48
C ARG A 285 -5.84 0.74 1.93
N ARG A 286 -5.79 -0.57 2.15
CA ARG A 286 -5.65 -1.17 3.48
C ARG A 286 -4.21 -1.10 3.96
N VAL A 287 -3.99 -0.73 5.22
CA VAL A 287 -2.68 -0.71 5.88
C VAL A 287 -2.80 -1.27 7.30
N GLU A 288 -1.87 -2.14 7.66
CA GLU A 288 -1.82 -2.79 8.98
C GLU A 288 -0.75 -2.13 9.84
N LEU A 289 -1.14 -1.51 10.95
CA LEU A 289 -0.22 -0.82 11.85
C LEU A 289 -0.06 -1.51 13.21
N ALA A 290 -0.70 -2.67 13.41
CA ALA A 290 -0.63 -3.43 14.65
C ALA A 290 0.81 -3.94 14.94
N ALA A 291 1.56 -4.29 13.89
CA ALA A 291 2.94 -4.77 14.02
C ALA A 291 4.00 -3.65 14.01
N GLY A 292 3.62 -2.41 13.76
CA GLY A 292 4.54 -1.27 13.66
C GLY A 292 4.11 -0.22 12.63
N GLY A 293 5.01 0.73 12.37
CA GLY A 293 4.76 1.81 11.41
C GLY A 293 4.76 1.32 9.96
N ALA A 294 4.08 2.04 9.07
CA ALA A 294 4.00 1.72 7.66
C ALA A 294 4.17 2.95 6.77
N VAL A 295 4.61 2.70 5.53
CA VAL A 295 4.73 3.71 4.47
C VAL A 295 3.72 3.41 3.37
N LEU A 296 2.93 4.38 2.96
CA LEU A 296 1.94 4.25 1.89
C LEU A 296 1.93 5.50 1.00
N ASP A 297 2.28 5.34 -0.26
CA ASP A 297 2.36 6.47 -1.20
C ASP A 297 1.09 6.59 -2.06
N PHE A 298 0.70 7.83 -2.34
CA PHE A 298 -0.38 8.22 -3.25
C PHE A 298 0.17 9.14 -4.34
N ILE A 299 0.57 8.52 -5.46
CA ILE A 299 1.21 9.23 -6.57
C ILE A 299 0.28 9.25 -7.79
N TYR A 300 -0.18 10.43 -8.17
CA TYR A 300 -0.96 10.67 -9.38
C TYR A 300 -0.07 10.62 -10.62
N ARG A 301 -0.54 9.95 -11.69
CA ARG A 301 0.18 9.80 -12.95
C ARG A 301 -0.57 10.50 -14.08
N ALA A 302 -0.18 11.74 -14.42
CA ALA A 302 -0.86 12.58 -15.42
C ALA A 302 -0.82 11.93 -16.82
N PRO A 303 -1.75 12.24 -17.75
CA PRO A 303 -1.74 11.65 -19.09
C PRO A 303 -0.40 11.81 -19.82
N LEU A 304 -0.02 10.78 -20.59
CA LEU A 304 1.22 10.80 -21.36
C LEU A 304 1.14 11.83 -22.50
N GLN A 305 2.23 12.56 -22.70
CA GLN A 305 2.43 13.45 -23.81
C GLN A 305 3.74 13.13 -24.54
N VAL A 306 3.78 13.54 -25.82
CA VAL A 306 4.99 13.45 -26.66
C VAL A 306 5.48 14.85 -26.99
N GLY A 307 6.73 15.15 -26.65
CA GLY A 307 7.44 16.34 -27.10
C GLY A 307 8.29 16.02 -28.30
N VAL A 308 8.34 16.93 -29.27
CA VAL A 308 9.24 16.81 -30.42
C VAL A 308 9.90 18.17 -30.67
N THR A 309 11.23 18.15 -30.76
CA THR A 309 12.04 19.32 -31.13
C THR A 309 13.09 18.93 -32.17
N GLY A 310 13.71 19.90 -32.85
CA GLY A 310 14.73 19.66 -33.88
C GLY A 310 14.27 19.94 -35.32
N TYR A 311 13.00 20.30 -35.53
CA TYR A 311 12.54 20.86 -36.79
C TYR A 311 13.14 22.26 -37.05
N PRO A 312 13.24 22.68 -38.33
CA PRO A 312 13.52 24.08 -38.63
C PRO A 312 12.35 24.97 -38.18
N GLU A 313 12.67 26.17 -37.72
CA GLU A 313 11.66 27.16 -37.34
C GLU A 313 10.73 27.46 -38.54
N PRO A 314 9.41 27.46 -38.34
CA PRO A 314 8.48 27.84 -39.39
C PRO A 314 8.77 29.24 -39.95
N PRO A 315 8.53 29.49 -41.25
CA PRO A 315 8.77 30.80 -41.83
C PRO A 315 7.93 31.89 -41.14
N SER A 316 8.45 33.12 -41.08
CA SER A 316 7.84 34.25 -40.37
C SER A 316 6.50 34.74 -40.94
N CYS A 317 6.01 34.17 -42.05
CA CYS A 317 4.74 34.54 -42.66
C CYS A 317 3.50 34.16 -41.83
N GLY A 318 3.67 33.50 -40.68
CA GLY A 318 2.63 33.25 -39.69
C GLY A 318 1.57 32.25 -40.15
N THR A 319 0.68 31.87 -39.23
CA THR A 319 -0.50 31.07 -39.51
C THR A 319 -1.41 31.82 -40.48
N PHE A 320 -1.77 31.18 -41.59
CA PHE A 320 -2.78 31.73 -42.51
C PHE A 320 -4.16 31.39 -41.96
N ASN A 321 -4.95 32.41 -41.67
CA ASN A 321 -6.31 32.26 -41.16
C ASN A 321 -7.26 33.08 -42.05
N ASP A 322 -8.20 32.40 -42.70
CA ASP A 322 -9.30 32.98 -43.47
C ASP A 322 -10.64 32.43 -42.91
N PRO A 323 -11.22 33.12 -41.91
CA PRO A 323 -12.47 32.70 -41.28
C PRO A 323 -13.67 32.69 -42.23
N GLU A 324 -13.67 33.54 -43.26
CA GLU A 324 -14.77 33.62 -44.24
C GLU A 324 -14.82 32.38 -45.13
N ARG A 325 -13.66 31.76 -45.38
CA ARG A 325 -13.53 30.51 -46.13
C ARG A 325 -13.38 29.27 -45.22
N GLY A 326 -13.36 29.45 -43.90
CA GLY A 326 -13.13 28.39 -42.93
C GLY A 326 -11.74 27.75 -43.07
N ILE A 327 -10.74 28.49 -43.58
CA ILE A 327 -9.38 27.98 -43.78
C ILE A 327 -8.52 28.42 -42.61
N LEU A 328 -8.01 27.45 -41.86
CA LEU A 328 -6.94 27.65 -40.89
C LEU A 328 -5.76 26.77 -41.30
N SER A 329 -4.65 27.40 -41.71
CA SER A 329 -3.41 26.73 -42.06
C SER A 329 -2.30 27.20 -41.13
N PRO A 330 -1.98 26.42 -40.08
CA PRO A 330 -0.89 26.72 -39.16
C PRO A 330 0.44 26.88 -39.89
N ALA A 331 1.30 27.78 -39.39
CA ALA A 331 2.69 27.82 -39.83
C ALA A 331 3.36 26.48 -39.48
N VAL A 332 3.97 25.84 -40.47
CA VAL A 332 4.65 24.55 -40.32
C VAL A 332 6.12 24.65 -40.75
N PRO A 333 7.00 23.77 -40.21
CA PRO A 333 8.37 23.67 -40.69
C PRO A 333 8.46 23.42 -42.19
N VAL A 334 9.44 24.05 -42.83
CA VAL A 334 9.78 23.82 -44.24
C VAL A 334 11.05 22.98 -44.30
N ILE A 335 10.91 21.76 -44.81
CA ILE A 335 11.96 20.74 -44.85
C ILE A 335 12.49 20.62 -46.28
N GLY A 336 13.80 20.75 -46.44
CA GLY A 336 14.49 20.56 -47.72
C GLY A 336 14.54 19.09 -48.12
N GLN A 337 14.33 18.80 -49.40
CA GLN A 337 14.54 17.46 -49.95
C GLN A 337 16.00 17.01 -49.73
N THR A 338 16.20 15.78 -49.25
CA THR A 338 17.49 15.16 -48.83
C THR A 338 18.20 15.78 -47.62
N GLU A 339 17.67 16.85 -47.04
CA GLU A 339 18.22 17.45 -45.82
C GLU A 339 17.72 16.69 -44.58
N HIS A 340 18.63 16.34 -43.68
CA HIS A 340 18.34 15.50 -42.51
C HIS A 340 18.19 16.37 -41.25
N TYR A 341 17.12 16.15 -40.51
CA TYR A 341 16.79 16.87 -39.28
C TYR A 341 16.73 15.88 -38.11
N PRO A 342 17.71 15.91 -37.19
CA PRO A 342 17.68 15.05 -36.00
C PRO A 342 16.60 15.54 -35.03
N LEU A 343 15.56 14.75 -34.84
CA LEU A 343 14.44 15.02 -33.95
C LEU A 343 14.71 14.46 -32.56
N THR A 344 14.63 15.33 -31.55
CA THR A 344 14.61 14.90 -30.15
C THR A 344 13.15 14.66 -29.76
N ILE A 345 12.81 13.39 -29.59
CA ILE A 345 11.47 12.92 -29.25
C ILE A 345 11.47 12.55 -27.77
N THR A 346 10.62 13.21 -26.99
CA THR A 346 10.47 12.97 -25.55
C THR A 346 9.08 12.44 -25.22
N VAL A 347 9.00 11.60 -24.18
CA VAL A 347 7.74 11.09 -23.61
C VAL A 347 7.73 11.43 -22.13
N PHE A 348 6.70 12.15 -21.70
CA PHE A 348 6.61 12.68 -20.35
C PHE A 348 5.17 12.84 -19.88
N GLU A 349 5.02 13.05 -18.58
CA GLU A 349 3.79 13.46 -17.92
C GLU A 349 3.89 14.96 -17.65
N ASP A 350 2.88 15.72 -18.04
CA ASP A 350 2.85 17.18 -17.87
C ASP A 350 2.08 17.55 -16.59
N TYR A 351 2.76 18.20 -15.66
CA TYR A 351 2.18 18.71 -14.41
C TYR A 351 2.03 20.25 -14.44
N GLY A 352 2.05 20.85 -15.63
CA GLY A 352 1.89 22.27 -15.85
C GLY A 352 3.05 23.07 -15.26
N SER A 353 2.72 24.08 -14.44
CA SER A 353 3.72 24.92 -13.79
C SER A 353 4.62 24.17 -12.81
N ALA A 354 4.23 22.98 -12.35
CA ALA A 354 5.09 22.13 -11.53
C ALA A 354 6.24 21.50 -12.33
N GLY A 355 6.08 21.30 -13.64
CA GLY A 355 7.10 20.78 -14.54
C GLY A 355 6.68 19.50 -15.28
N LEU A 356 7.65 18.93 -16.00
CA LEU A 356 7.47 17.71 -16.78
C LEU A 356 8.15 16.54 -16.06
N CYS A 357 7.49 15.39 -16.00
CA CYS A 357 8.07 14.16 -15.48
C CYS A 357 8.37 13.18 -16.64
N PRO A 358 9.64 12.97 -17.00
CA PRO A 358 10.04 12.00 -18.02
C PRO A 358 9.60 10.59 -17.63
N VAL A 359 9.16 9.78 -18.60
CA VAL A 359 8.85 8.37 -18.33
C VAL A 359 10.12 7.53 -18.30
N ASP A 360 10.26 6.64 -17.32
CA ASP A 360 11.49 5.83 -17.18
C ASP A 360 11.75 4.94 -18.41
N SER A 361 10.70 4.31 -18.94
CA SER A 361 10.77 3.41 -20.09
C SER A 361 9.47 3.35 -20.89
N GLY A 362 9.59 2.93 -22.15
CA GLY A 362 8.47 2.79 -23.08
C GLY A 362 8.95 2.64 -24.51
N THR A 363 8.04 2.82 -25.46
CA THR A 363 8.38 2.84 -26.89
C THR A 363 7.66 3.99 -27.59
N VAL A 364 8.27 4.50 -28.66
CA VAL A 364 7.60 5.40 -29.60
C VAL A 364 7.67 4.78 -30.98
N THR A 365 6.51 4.58 -31.60
CA THR A 365 6.39 4.15 -32.99
C THR A 365 6.14 5.34 -33.88
N ILE A 366 6.98 5.51 -34.91
CA ILE A 366 7.02 6.68 -35.77
C ILE A 366 6.51 6.29 -37.15
N PHE A 367 5.48 6.99 -37.62
CA PHE A 367 4.93 6.89 -38.97
C PHE A 367 5.31 8.17 -39.72
N ASP A 368 6.32 8.10 -40.56
CA ASP A 368 6.95 9.29 -41.16
C ASP A 368 6.59 9.41 -42.64
N GLU A 369 5.51 10.16 -42.93
CA GLU A 369 5.14 10.46 -44.32
C GLU A 369 6.13 11.47 -44.93
N ILE A 370 6.87 12.27 -44.15
CA ILE A 370 7.81 13.29 -44.69
C ILE A 370 8.85 12.61 -45.59
N ILE A 371 9.34 11.44 -45.19
CA ILE A 371 10.25 10.58 -45.97
C ILE A 371 9.56 9.56 -46.91
N ASP A 372 8.22 9.56 -47.01
CA ASP A 372 7.41 8.55 -47.72
C ASP A 372 7.55 7.12 -47.12
N GLN A 373 7.61 7.00 -45.77
CA GLN A 373 7.71 5.71 -45.05
C GLN A 373 6.60 5.50 -44.02
N GLU A 374 5.41 6.05 -44.25
CA GLU A 374 4.25 5.87 -43.38
C GLU A 374 3.83 4.40 -43.21
N ASP A 375 4.03 3.55 -44.23
CA ASP A 375 3.69 2.12 -44.21
C ASP A 375 4.79 1.22 -43.59
N ALA A 376 5.94 1.79 -43.24
CA ALA A 376 7.09 1.07 -42.66
C ALA A 376 7.56 1.76 -41.38
N PRO A 377 6.73 1.79 -40.32
CA PRO A 377 7.01 2.57 -39.14
C PRO A 377 8.25 2.08 -38.38
N VAL A 378 8.95 3.03 -37.75
CA VAL A 378 10.14 2.77 -36.93
C VAL A 378 9.77 2.85 -35.46
N THR A 379 10.05 1.81 -34.69
CA THR A 379 9.85 1.81 -33.24
C THR A 379 11.17 2.03 -32.51
N LEU A 380 11.17 3.03 -31.63
CA LEU A 380 12.30 3.42 -30.79
C LEU A 380 12.01 3.10 -29.34
N ALA A 381 13.06 2.73 -28.59
CA ALA A 381 12.97 2.55 -27.15
C ALA A 381 13.10 3.91 -26.46
N VAL A 382 12.25 4.15 -25.45
CA VAL A 382 12.33 5.32 -24.57
C VAL A 382 13.16 4.96 -23.35
N ARG A 383 14.11 5.83 -23.00
CA ARG A 383 14.91 5.76 -21.78
C ARG A 383 15.00 7.15 -21.17
N ASP A 384 14.67 7.29 -19.89
CA ASP A 384 14.65 8.57 -19.18
C ASP A 384 13.87 9.66 -19.96
N GLY A 385 12.73 9.25 -20.52
CA GLY A 385 11.82 10.04 -21.33
C GLY A 385 12.32 10.45 -22.71
N ILE A 386 13.44 9.92 -23.21
CA ILE A 386 13.95 10.21 -24.55
C ILE A 386 13.88 8.96 -25.43
N ALA A 387 13.29 9.07 -26.62
CA ALA A 387 13.27 8.00 -27.61
C ALA A 387 14.56 8.01 -28.46
N LEU A 388 15.29 6.89 -28.46
CA LEU A 388 16.57 6.75 -29.16
C LEU A 388 16.58 5.51 -30.05
N THR A 389 17.38 5.58 -31.11
CA THR A 389 17.73 4.42 -31.94
C THR A 389 18.57 3.41 -31.15
N ALA A 390 18.74 2.20 -31.69
CA ALA A 390 19.54 1.15 -31.06
C ALA A 390 21.00 1.56 -30.81
N ASP A 391 21.56 2.47 -31.62
CA ASP A 391 22.88 3.06 -31.46
C ASP A 391 22.90 4.33 -30.58
N GLY A 392 21.79 4.67 -29.92
CA GLY A 392 21.69 5.76 -28.95
C GLY A 392 21.60 7.15 -29.57
N LYS A 393 21.15 7.27 -30.83
CA LYS A 393 21.01 8.56 -31.53
C LYS A 393 19.55 9.00 -31.63
N PRO A 394 19.30 10.31 -31.81
CA PRO A 394 17.97 10.81 -32.18
C PRO A 394 17.52 10.24 -33.52
N TYR A 395 16.21 10.10 -33.70
CA TYR A 395 15.62 9.81 -35.00
C TYR A 395 15.87 10.97 -35.96
N ALA A 396 16.18 10.70 -37.23
CA ALA A 396 16.34 11.75 -38.23
C ALA A 396 15.26 11.61 -39.30
N THR A 397 14.45 12.66 -39.48
CA THR A 397 13.56 12.79 -40.64
C THR A 397 14.27 13.55 -41.76
N ALA A 398 13.81 13.39 -43.00
CA ALA A 398 14.31 14.13 -44.15
C ALA A 398 13.21 14.40 -45.17
N GLY A 399 13.33 15.47 -45.96
CA GLY A 399 12.40 15.69 -47.05
C GLY A 399 12.61 14.65 -48.15
N ASN A 400 11.57 13.88 -48.51
CA ASN A 400 11.59 13.06 -49.73
C ASN A 400 10.77 13.73 -50.85
N ASN A 401 9.66 13.15 -51.31
CA ASN A 401 8.86 13.77 -52.36
C ASN A 401 7.92 14.85 -51.79
N PRO A 402 7.89 16.07 -52.38
CA PRO A 402 6.89 17.08 -52.05
C PRO A 402 5.45 16.56 -52.23
N ASN A 403 4.55 16.90 -51.31
CA ASN A 403 3.12 16.68 -51.51
C ASN A 403 2.55 17.81 -52.39
N ILE A 404 1.96 17.45 -53.53
CA ILE A 404 1.37 18.39 -54.50
C ILE A 404 -0.16 18.37 -54.48
N PHE A 405 -0.77 17.59 -53.59
CA PHE A 405 -2.22 17.43 -53.50
C PHE A 405 -2.81 18.44 -52.51
N SER A 406 -3.93 19.04 -52.90
CA SER A 406 -4.75 19.92 -52.07
C SER A 406 -5.99 19.19 -51.52
N GLY A 407 -6.65 19.81 -50.54
CA GLY A 407 -7.89 19.32 -49.93
C GLY A 407 -7.71 18.29 -48.82
N ARG A 408 -6.49 18.10 -48.31
CA ARG A 408 -6.24 17.25 -47.14
C ARG A 408 -6.66 18.00 -45.88
N LEU A 409 -7.39 17.34 -44.98
CA LEU A 409 -7.78 17.87 -43.68
C LEU A 409 -7.15 17.02 -42.56
N ASP A 410 -6.80 17.64 -41.43
CA ASP A 410 -6.46 16.90 -40.20
C ASP A 410 -7.71 16.50 -39.40
N ALA A 411 -7.50 15.85 -38.26
CA ALA A 411 -8.58 15.38 -37.38
C ALA A 411 -9.47 16.51 -36.84
N ASP A 412 -8.94 17.73 -36.76
CA ASP A 412 -9.65 18.92 -36.30
C ASP A 412 -10.31 19.69 -37.47
N GLY A 413 -10.15 19.20 -38.70
CA GLY A 413 -10.70 19.82 -39.90
C GLY A 413 -9.87 20.97 -40.47
N ASN A 414 -8.62 21.17 -40.02
CA ASN A 414 -7.74 22.21 -40.56
C ASN A 414 -7.20 21.80 -41.93
N ASP A 415 -6.96 22.79 -42.80
CA ASP A 415 -6.41 22.54 -44.13
C ASP A 415 -4.91 22.21 -44.06
N ARG A 416 -4.59 20.98 -44.50
CA ARG A 416 -3.25 20.39 -44.58
C ARG A 416 -2.82 20.13 -46.03
N SER A 417 -3.40 20.88 -46.97
CA SER A 417 -2.99 20.88 -48.38
C SER A 417 -1.47 21.04 -48.51
N TYR A 418 -0.86 20.23 -49.38
CA TYR A 418 0.58 20.22 -49.67
C TYR A 418 1.50 19.83 -48.50
N GLN A 419 0.95 19.53 -47.32
CA GLN A 419 1.71 19.15 -46.12
C GLN A 419 1.80 17.62 -46.00
N LYS A 420 2.83 17.15 -45.30
CA LYS A 420 3.05 15.74 -44.96
C LYS A 420 3.09 15.59 -43.43
N PRO A 421 2.35 14.65 -42.84
CA PRO A 421 2.37 14.38 -41.42
C PRO A 421 3.54 13.48 -41.02
N ILE A 422 3.93 13.56 -39.76
CA ILE A 422 4.71 12.55 -39.05
C ILE A 422 4.01 12.29 -37.72
N SER A 423 3.70 11.03 -37.45
CA SER A 423 2.96 10.63 -36.25
C SER A 423 3.84 9.83 -35.30
N PHE A 424 3.76 10.14 -34.02
CA PHE A 424 4.49 9.53 -32.92
C PHE A 424 3.50 8.89 -31.96
N VAL A 425 3.48 7.56 -31.92
CA VAL A 425 2.62 6.79 -31.02
C VAL A 425 3.46 6.31 -29.85
N ALA A 426 3.29 6.93 -28.68
CA ALA A 426 3.99 6.54 -27.47
C ALA A 426 3.19 5.52 -26.67
N GLN A 427 3.85 4.45 -26.25
CA GLN A 427 3.29 3.37 -25.46
C GLN A 427 4.17 3.06 -24.25
N VAL A 428 3.57 3.10 -23.07
CA VAL A 428 4.20 2.77 -21.79
C VAL A 428 3.33 1.68 -21.13
N GLU A 429 3.97 0.69 -20.52
CA GLU A 429 3.27 -0.43 -19.88
C GLU A 429 2.30 0.07 -18.79
N GLY A 430 1.08 -0.48 -18.78
CA GLY A 430 0.04 -0.11 -17.80
C GLY A 430 -0.58 1.27 -18.01
N ARG A 431 -0.27 1.94 -19.13
CA ARG A 431 -0.73 3.31 -19.44
C ARG A 431 -1.46 3.32 -20.78
N ALA A 432 -2.45 4.20 -20.92
CA ALA A 432 -3.11 4.42 -22.21
C ALA A 432 -2.10 5.01 -23.21
N PRO A 433 -2.05 4.52 -24.47
CA PRO A 433 -1.15 5.08 -25.47
C PRO A 433 -1.57 6.51 -25.83
N THR A 434 -0.59 7.32 -26.21
CA THR A 434 -0.82 8.70 -26.66
C THR A 434 -0.22 8.89 -28.05
N THR A 435 -0.84 9.76 -28.87
CA THR A 435 -0.37 10.05 -30.22
C THR A 435 -0.19 11.53 -30.41
N ARG A 436 0.94 11.93 -30.98
CA ARG A 436 1.18 13.28 -31.48
C ARG A 436 1.42 13.22 -32.98
N THR A 437 0.83 14.15 -33.73
CA THR A 437 1.07 14.30 -35.16
C THR A 437 1.57 15.70 -35.44
N ASP A 438 2.78 15.80 -35.98
CA ASP A 438 3.32 17.06 -36.50
C ASP A 438 3.18 17.08 -38.03
N TRP A 439 3.22 18.28 -38.63
CA TRP A 439 3.06 18.48 -40.06
C TRP A 439 4.21 19.32 -40.60
N ALA A 440 4.67 19.04 -41.82
CA ALA A 440 5.71 19.82 -42.50
C ALA A 440 5.41 20.02 -43.99
N LEU A 441 5.99 21.08 -44.56
CA LEU A 441 6.06 21.30 -46.00
C LEU A 441 7.40 20.77 -46.53
N VAL A 442 7.36 19.87 -47.50
CA VAL A 442 8.58 19.36 -48.16
C VAL A 442 8.83 20.14 -49.44
N THR A 443 9.99 20.77 -49.56
CA THR A 443 10.41 21.51 -50.75
C THR A 443 11.41 20.70 -51.56
N GLY A 444 11.35 20.78 -52.89
CA GLY A 444 12.23 20.04 -53.77
C GLY A 444 11.55 19.66 -55.07
N TYR A 445 11.98 18.55 -55.66
CA TYR A 445 11.49 18.05 -56.93
C TYR A 445 10.67 16.78 -56.73
N ARG A 446 9.48 16.73 -57.33
CA ARG A 446 8.71 15.49 -57.50
C ARG A 446 8.78 15.09 -58.97
N ALA A 447 9.35 13.92 -59.25
CA ALA A 447 9.35 13.38 -60.60
C ALA A 447 7.90 13.21 -61.08
N ARG A 448 7.58 13.76 -62.26
CA ARG A 448 6.29 13.49 -62.91
C ARG A 448 6.28 12.04 -63.38
N SER A 449 5.13 11.38 -63.30
CA SER A 449 4.93 10.09 -63.97
C SER A 449 5.31 10.25 -65.44
N ALA A 450 6.29 9.48 -65.92
CA ALA A 450 6.78 9.60 -67.29
C ALA A 450 5.67 9.18 -68.27
N THR A 451 5.02 10.15 -68.92
CA THR A 451 4.07 9.91 -70.03
C THR A 451 4.72 10.03 -71.40
N PHE A 452 6.04 10.25 -71.47
CA PHE A 452 6.79 10.29 -72.72
C PHE A 452 8.16 9.62 -72.55
N THR A 453 8.28 8.38 -73.02
CA THR A 453 9.59 7.83 -73.39
C THR A 453 9.97 8.46 -74.73
N SER A 454 10.89 9.42 -74.74
CA SER A 454 11.49 9.89 -75.98
C SER A 454 12.35 8.77 -76.57
N VAL A 455 11.75 7.90 -77.38
CA VAL A 455 12.50 7.11 -78.37
C VAL A 455 13.02 8.09 -79.41
N THR A 456 14.34 8.20 -79.52
CA THR A 456 14.99 8.93 -80.61
C THR A 456 14.63 8.25 -81.93
N GLN A 457 13.92 8.96 -82.83
CA GLN A 457 13.74 8.51 -84.22
C GLN A 457 15.11 8.32 -84.87
N GLU A 458 15.27 7.25 -85.67
CA GLU A 458 16.50 6.91 -86.38
C GLU A 458 17.04 8.13 -87.14
N ILE A 459 18.22 8.62 -86.75
CA ILE A 459 18.93 9.65 -87.50
C ILE A 459 19.46 8.97 -88.77
N PRO A 460 19.06 9.40 -89.99
CA PRO A 460 19.64 8.87 -91.21
C PRO A 460 21.13 9.20 -91.23
N LEU A 461 21.97 8.19 -91.07
CA LEU A 461 23.43 8.32 -90.98
C LEU A 461 24.07 8.70 -92.34
N MET A 462 23.31 8.66 -93.44
CA MET A 462 23.83 8.88 -94.78
C MET A 462 22.78 9.47 -95.72
N ILE A 463 23.16 10.50 -96.49
CA ILE A 463 22.33 11.13 -97.53
C ILE A 463 23.11 11.08 -98.85
N LEU A 464 22.58 10.34 -99.83
CA LEU A 464 23.09 10.37 -101.21
C LEU A 464 22.50 11.56 -101.96
N ARG A 465 23.36 12.35 -102.62
CA ARG A 465 22.94 13.43 -103.51
C ARG A 465 23.45 13.14 -104.90
N ASP A 466 22.55 13.23 -105.89
CA ASP A 466 22.95 13.13 -107.29
C ASP A 466 23.82 14.35 -107.68
N PRO A 467 24.93 14.15 -108.41
CA PRO A 467 25.75 15.25 -108.89
C PRO A 467 25.04 16.05 -110.00
N PRO A 468 25.34 17.36 -110.15
CA PRO A 468 24.75 18.17 -111.23
C PRO A 468 25.25 17.71 -112.60
N GLY A 469 24.31 17.45 -113.52
CA GLY A 469 24.55 17.08 -114.94
C GLY A 469 23.53 16.07 -115.46
N ASP A 470 23.06 16.21 -116.70
CA ASP A 470 22.03 15.32 -117.28
C ASP A 470 22.51 13.85 -117.25
N ALA A 471 21.68 12.98 -116.67
CA ALA A 471 21.90 11.55 -116.46
C ALA A 471 22.98 11.14 -115.42
N SER A 472 23.33 12.00 -114.46
CA SER A 472 24.17 11.63 -113.31
C SER A 472 23.34 11.01 -112.18
N SER A 473 23.86 9.95 -111.54
CA SER A 473 23.26 9.35 -110.33
C SER A 473 24.35 8.94 -109.33
N ALA A 474 24.01 8.97 -108.03
CA ALA A 474 24.83 8.42 -106.96
C ALA A 474 24.21 7.13 -106.42
N PHE A 475 25.02 6.09 -106.19
CA PHE A 475 24.56 4.78 -105.70
C PHE A 475 25.55 4.16 -104.69
N ILE A 476 25.05 3.24 -103.87
CA ILE A 476 25.82 2.38 -102.95
C ILE A 476 25.44 0.92 -103.23
N GLU A 477 26.43 0.03 -103.28
CA GLU A 477 26.21 -1.40 -103.54
C GLU A 477 26.33 -2.23 -102.26
N LYS A 478 25.64 -3.38 -102.23
CA LYS A 478 25.60 -4.28 -101.08
C LYS A 478 26.96 -4.95 -100.87
N GLY A 479 27.58 -4.73 -99.71
CA GLY A 479 28.86 -5.33 -99.32
C GLY A 479 29.98 -4.33 -99.01
N GLU A 480 29.74 -3.03 -99.19
CA GLU A 480 30.69 -1.98 -98.82
C GLU A 480 30.65 -1.66 -97.32
N THR A 481 31.83 -1.43 -96.73
CA THR A 481 31.99 -1.05 -95.32
C THR A 481 32.40 0.41 -95.25
N HIS A 482 31.59 1.26 -94.62
CA HIS A 482 31.86 2.69 -94.46
C HIS A 482 32.11 3.03 -92.99
N CYS A 483 33.21 3.72 -92.69
CA CYS A 483 33.49 4.23 -91.35
C CYS A 483 32.86 5.61 -91.16
N CYS A 484 31.84 5.70 -90.31
CA CYS A 484 31.26 6.97 -89.88
C CYS A 484 31.72 7.27 -88.46
N ARG A 485 32.35 8.43 -88.25
CA ARG A 485 32.72 8.92 -86.91
C ARG A 485 31.59 9.83 -86.39
N PRO A 486 30.95 9.51 -85.25
CA PRO A 486 30.04 10.46 -84.63
C PRO A 486 30.84 11.63 -84.04
N SER A 487 30.52 12.87 -84.42
CA SER A 487 31.01 14.06 -83.75
C SER A 487 30.10 14.38 -82.55
N SER A 488 30.68 14.53 -81.36
CA SER A 488 29.96 14.94 -80.16
C SER A 488 29.69 16.45 -80.21
N GLY A 489 28.61 16.85 -80.87
CA GLY A 489 28.10 18.22 -80.90
C GLY A 489 26.65 18.22 -81.35
N SER A 490 25.76 18.83 -80.57
CA SER A 490 24.30 18.70 -80.63
C SER A 490 23.59 19.22 -81.90
N THR A 491 24.31 19.47 -82.99
CA THR A 491 23.71 19.98 -84.25
C THR A 491 24.48 19.62 -85.54
N SER A 492 25.46 18.71 -85.52
CA SER A 492 26.18 18.30 -86.74
C SER A 492 25.87 16.86 -87.17
N SER A 493 25.47 16.66 -88.43
CA SER A 493 25.36 15.34 -89.06
C SER A 493 26.72 14.62 -89.09
N PRO A 494 26.77 13.29 -88.92
CA PRO A 494 28.03 12.54 -88.96
C PRO A 494 28.74 12.69 -90.31
N GLU A 495 30.03 13.00 -90.31
CA GLU A 495 30.86 12.99 -91.51
C GLU A 495 31.28 11.54 -91.83
N CYS A 496 30.63 10.94 -92.83
CA CYS A 496 31.09 9.69 -93.44
C CYS A 496 32.00 10.05 -94.63
N SER A 497 33.26 9.63 -94.60
CA SER A 497 34.18 9.86 -95.73
C SER A 497 34.29 8.62 -96.62
N SER A 498 33.74 8.73 -97.83
CA SER A 498 34.11 7.92 -98.99
C SER A 498 33.67 8.65 -100.25
N SER A 499 34.55 8.81 -101.25
CA SER A 499 34.16 9.36 -102.56
C SER A 499 33.13 8.44 -103.22
N PRO A 500 31.89 8.89 -103.47
CA PRO A 500 30.97 8.13 -104.31
C PRO A 500 31.57 8.05 -105.72
N ARG A 501 31.54 6.87 -106.34
CA ARG A 501 31.98 6.75 -107.74
C ARG A 501 30.97 7.43 -108.65
N THR A 502 31.43 8.40 -109.44
CA THR A 502 30.65 9.00 -110.53
C THR A 502 30.88 8.22 -111.82
N ARG A 503 29.81 7.90 -112.56
CA ARG A 503 29.90 7.23 -113.86
C ARG A 503 29.70 8.26 -114.97
N GLY A 504 30.79 8.80 -115.54
CA GLY A 504 30.77 9.64 -116.74
C GLY A 504 31.13 8.84 -118.01
N ARG A 505 30.42 9.06 -119.13
CA ARG A 505 30.80 8.52 -120.46
C ARG A 505 32.06 9.23 -120.98
N PRO A 506 33.00 8.53 -121.66
CA PRO A 506 34.18 9.17 -122.25
C PRO A 506 33.85 9.95 -123.52
N ALA A 507 34.54 11.10 -123.69
CA ALA A 507 34.49 11.97 -124.86
C ALA A 507 35.08 11.31 -126.11
N ALA A 508 34.45 11.51 -127.27
CA ALA A 508 34.91 11.05 -128.56
C ALA A 508 36.15 11.84 -129.04
N ALA A 509 37.17 11.09 -129.48
CA ALA A 509 38.44 11.61 -129.99
C ALA A 509 38.30 12.27 -131.37
N ALA A 510 39.02 13.38 -131.56
CA ALA A 510 39.25 14.02 -132.85
C ALA A 510 40.13 13.15 -133.76
N SER A 511 39.77 13.05 -135.04
CA SER A 511 40.62 12.55 -136.12
C SER A 511 40.68 13.60 -137.22
N SER A 512 41.84 14.19 -137.40
CA SER A 512 42.22 15.04 -138.54
C SER A 512 42.49 14.19 -139.78
N ARG A 513 41.97 14.62 -140.94
CA ARG A 513 42.51 14.25 -142.25
C ARG A 513 42.32 15.39 -143.25
N SER A 514 43.42 15.74 -143.92
CA SER A 514 43.60 16.82 -144.88
C SER A 514 43.20 16.44 -146.31
N MET A 515 42.74 17.45 -147.08
CA MET A 515 42.93 17.76 -148.53
C MET A 515 42.97 16.59 -149.55
N SER A 516 42.27 16.63 -150.69
CA SER A 516 42.35 17.62 -151.79
C SER A 516 41.30 17.32 -152.88
N ARG A 517 40.85 18.39 -153.58
CA ARG A 517 40.14 18.46 -154.89
C ARG A 517 38.79 17.78 -155.07
#